data_AF-A0A817IR90-F1
#
_entry.id   AF-A0A817IR90-F1
#
_cell.length_a   1.000
_cell.length_b   1.000
_cell.length_c   1.000
_cell.angle_alpha   90.00
_cell.angle_beta   90.00
_cell.angle_gamma   90.00
#
_symmetry.space_group_name_H-M   'P 1'
#
loop_
_entity.id
_entity.type
_entity.pdbx_description
1 polymer ?
#
loop_
_entity_poly.entity_id
_entity_poly.type
_entity_poly.pdbx_seq_one_letter_code
_entity_poly.pdbx_strand_id
1 'polypeptide(L)'
;MYTSLVKITKTTNINVPTFEKYSQLYSTHLQALTCPCTTISIDYKKFLNVEYTFHQVCSSIYVTNDWINYIAPSFADQPYDPPNFVWTSTNIFQALSAFCELTNKTISKSLNRFYSNQYISAMITPVHIFESQIQSMLEQFIYSTTNHFLLSLQTIRDTTQANALLSAKQTNILVYFLYENTIATVAPLYYDDCDCGYSAKCIVQSFIYSYPNLTELFSIPGQYVGCFPLESLLQSTLECFYNQTCVDILHSYLVFNSSMNVTALDASLPSRFFVNSTIQELVNKLMVEQWNRSTMYERYFNACQPISCTYNYATRNDIIYIITTLLGLIGGMVTVLELFVPLLVKLARWKKRAPTEQTGKMKQL
;
A
#
# COMPACT_ATOMS: atom_id res chain seq x y z
N MET A 1 -50.88 17.31 -27.33
CA MET A 1 -49.62 16.72 -27.85
C MET A 1 -48.39 17.07 -27.01
N TYR A 2 -48.19 18.33 -26.62
CA TYR A 2 -47.04 18.78 -25.81
C TYR A 2 -46.84 17.99 -24.50
N THR A 3 -47.92 17.64 -23.79
CA THR A 3 -47.89 16.84 -22.55
C THR A 3 -47.39 15.40 -22.70
N SER A 4 -47.35 14.83 -23.92
CA SER A 4 -46.80 13.48 -24.16
C SER A 4 -45.27 13.47 -24.32
N LEU A 5 -44.67 14.63 -24.60
CA LEU A 5 -43.24 14.80 -24.84
C LEU A 5 -42.47 15.18 -23.57
N VAL A 6 -43.17 15.60 -22.51
CA VAL A 6 -42.56 15.92 -21.22
C VAL A 6 -42.02 14.65 -20.58
N LYS A 7 -40.71 14.62 -20.31
CA LYS A 7 -40.08 13.57 -19.51
C LYS A 7 -40.37 13.83 -18.04
N ILE A 8 -40.89 12.83 -17.36
CA ILE A 8 -41.05 12.81 -15.90
C ILE A 8 -39.96 11.94 -15.29
N THR A 9 -39.46 12.34 -14.14
CA THR A 9 -38.53 11.52 -13.36
C THR A 9 -39.34 10.60 -12.45
N LYS A 10 -39.15 9.29 -12.59
CA LYS A 10 -39.68 8.30 -11.63
C LYS A 10 -38.54 7.81 -10.74
N THR A 11 -38.84 7.68 -9.46
CA THR A 11 -37.94 7.11 -8.45
C THR A 11 -38.40 5.70 -8.13
N THR A 12 -37.49 4.73 -8.20
CA THR A 12 -37.73 3.37 -7.72
C THR A 12 -37.01 3.19 -6.39
N ASN A 13 -37.66 2.51 -5.44
CA ASN A 13 -37.09 2.21 -4.13
C ASN A 13 -37.10 0.69 -3.91
N ILE A 14 -35.97 0.15 -3.47
CA ILE A 14 -35.76 -1.26 -3.17
C ILE A 14 -35.27 -1.36 -1.73
N ASN A 15 -36.09 -1.94 -0.86
CA ASN A 15 -35.77 -2.11 0.55
C ASN A 15 -34.82 -3.31 0.74
N VAL A 16 -33.80 -3.15 1.59
CA VAL A 16 -32.85 -4.20 2.00
C VAL A 16 -32.35 -5.05 0.82
N PRO A 17 -31.59 -4.46 -0.11
CA PRO A 17 -31.15 -5.13 -1.33
C PRO A 17 -30.11 -6.22 -1.04
N THR A 18 -30.16 -7.35 -1.77
CA THR A 18 -29.06 -8.33 -1.78
C THR A 18 -27.88 -7.82 -2.61
N PHE A 19 -26.70 -8.42 -2.42
CA PHE A 19 -25.52 -8.06 -3.20
C PHE A 19 -25.71 -8.30 -4.71
N GLU A 20 -26.36 -9.41 -5.12
CA GLU A 20 -26.62 -9.64 -6.55
C GLU A 20 -27.58 -8.58 -7.09
N LYS A 21 -28.59 -8.19 -6.30
CA LYS A 21 -29.54 -7.17 -6.74
C LYS A 21 -28.88 -5.81 -6.88
N TYR A 22 -28.04 -5.43 -5.93
CA TYR A 22 -27.23 -4.22 -6.03
C TYR A 22 -26.34 -4.23 -7.26
N SER A 23 -25.60 -5.34 -7.48
CA SER A 23 -24.68 -5.48 -8.61
C SER A 23 -25.40 -5.36 -9.96
N GLN A 24 -26.59 -5.96 -10.08
CA GLN A 24 -27.44 -5.80 -11.24
C GLN A 24 -27.84 -4.33 -11.47
N LEU A 25 -28.36 -3.66 -10.44
CA LEU A 25 -28.80 -2.26 -10.54
C LEU A 25 -27.66 -1.30 -10.82
N TYR A 26 -26.49 -1.56 -10.23
CA TYR A 26 -25.31 -0.76 -10.45
C TYR A 26 -24.87 -0.83 -11.92
N SER A 27 -24.91 -2.03 -12.53
CA SER A 27 -24.61 -2.18 -13.95
C SER A 27 -25.55 -1.41 -14.90
N THR A 28 -26.82 -1.20 -14.50
CA THR A 28 -27.84 -0.54 -15.33
C THR A 28 -28.04 0.94 -15.01
N HIS A 29 -27.73 1.38 -13.78
CA HIS A 29 -28.08 2.71 -13.25
C HIS A 29 -26.92 3.42 -12.52
N LEU A 30 -25.66 3.10 -12.88
CA LEU A 30 -24.38 3.56 -12.32
C LEU A 30 -24.34 4.94 -11.65
N GLN A 31 -24.86 6.00 -12.28
CA GLN A 31 -24.77 7.38 -11.78
C GLN A 31 -25.97 7.83 -10.93
N ALA A 32 -27.09 7.10 -10.98
CA ALA A 32 -28.34 7.47 -10.31
C ALA A 32 -28.67 6.58 -9.10
N LEU A 33 -27.94 5.48 -8.91
CA LEU A 33 -28.16 4.55 -7.81
C LEU A 33 -27.54 5.08 -6.52
N THR A 34 -28.37 5.21 -5.48
CA THR A 34 -27.96 5.64 -4.14
C THR A 34 -28.47 4.66 -3.10
N CYS A 35 -27.59 4.19 -2.23
CA CYS A 35 -27.94 3.18 -1.23
C CYS A 35 -27.33 3.56 0.13
N PRO A 36 -28.11 4.10 1.08
CA PRO A 36 -27.60 4.48 2.40
C PRO A 36 -27.16 3.26 3.21
N CYS A 37 -25.99 3.36 3.83
CA CYS A 37 -25.49 2.35 4.76
C CYS A 37 -26.12 2.53 6.14
N THR A 38 -26.44 1.41 6.81
CA THR A 38 -26.73 1.43 8.25
C THR A 38 -25.44 1.60 9.06
N THR A 39 -24.38 0.92 8.62
CA THR A 39 -23.05 1.02 9.25
C THR A 39 -22.16 1.92 8.41
N ILE A 40 -21.86 3.10 8.93
CA ILE A 40 -21.06 4.11 8.21
C ILE A 40 -19.55 3.93 8.37
N SER A 41 -19.10 3.15 9.35
CA SER A 41 -17.69 2.96 9.68
C SER A 41 -17.37 1.48 9.77
N ILE A 42 -16.51 0.99 8.87
CA ILE A 42 -16.25 -0.44 8.68
C ILE A 42 -14.76 -0.71 8.79
N ASP A 43 -14.35 -1.54 9.75
CA ASP A 43 -12.94 -1.92 9.92
C ASP A 43 -12.39 -2.59 8.66
N TYR A 44 -11.16 -2.21 8.26
CA TYR A 44 -10.51 -2.76 7.07
C TYR A 44 -10.41 -4.29 7.12
N LYS A 45 -10.20 -4.87 8.31
CA LYS A 45 -10.12 -6.33 8.53
C LYS A 45 -11.33 -7.11 7.99
N LYS A 46 -12.51 -6.47 7.85
CA LYS A 46 -13.72 -7.15 7.36
C LYS A 46 -13.67 -7.45 5.85
N PHE A 47 -12.97 -6.62 5.08
CA PHE A 47 -13.02 -6.66 3.61
C PHE A 47 -11.66 -6.65 2.93
N LEU A 48 -10.56 -6.60 3.69
CA LEU A 48 -9.21 -6.53 3.16
C LEU A 48 -8.34 -7.65 3.74
N ASN A 49 -7.52 -8.25 2.88
CA ASN A 49 -6.44 -9.14 3.28
C ASN A 49 -5.14 -8.72 2.58
N VAL A 50 -4.07 -8.64 3.34
CA VAL A 50 -2.73 -8.25 2.93
C VAL A 50 -1.76 -9.29 3.46
N GLU A 51 -1.07 -9.92 2.55
CA GLU A 51 -0.01 -10.90 2.77
C GLU A 51 1.28 -10.41 2.11
N TYR A 52 2.40 -10.96 2.52
CA TYR A 52 3.71 -10.60 1.98
C TYR A 52 4.63 -11.81 1.99
N THR A 53 5.54 -11.84 1.02
CA THR A 53 6.58 -12.87 0.91
C THR A 53 7.94 -12.20 1.06
N PHE A 54 8.77 -12.70 1.98
CA PHE A 54 10.12 -12.20 2.17
C PHE A 54 11.09 -12.75 1.12
N HIS A 55 12.19 -12.02 0.93
CA HIS A 55 13.35 -12.48 0.18
C HIS A 55 13.85 -13.80 0.76
N GLN A 56 14.22 -14.75 -0.10
CA GLN A 56 14.56 -16.14 0.26
C GLN A 56 15.66 -16.26 1.34
N VAL A 57 16.53 -15.26 1.43
CA VAL A 57 17.56 -15.19 2.48
C VAL A 57 16.96 -15.27 3.89
N CYS A 58 15.78 -14.69 4.11
CA CYS A 58 15.11 -14.67 5.41
C CYS A 58 14.51 -16.01 5.83
N SER A 59 14.44 -16.98 4.92
CA SER A 59 14.08 -18.38 5.20
C SER A 59 15.23 -19.35 4.96
N SER A 60 16.43 -18.84 4.64
CA SER A 60 17.60 -19.65 4.34
C SER A 60 18.38 -20.02 5.61
N ILE A 61 19.31 -20.96 5.46
CA ILE A 61 20.25 -21.32 6.54
C ILE A 61 21.08 -20.13 7.02
N TYR A 62 21.36 -19.14 6.17
CA TYR A 62 22.27 -18.02 6.46
C TYR A 62 21.78 -17.07 7.56
N VAL A 63 20.50 -17.14 7.94
CA VAL A 63 19.93 -16.35 9.04
C VAL A 63 19.63 -17.21 10.28
N THR A 64 20.04 -18.48 10.28
CA THR A 64 19.79 -19.39 11.41
C THR A 64 20.92 -19.34 12.42
N ASN A 65 20.61 -19.69 13.67
CA ASN A 65 21.62 -19.88 14.71
C ASN A 65 22.61 -20.99 14.36
N ASP A 66 22.19 -22.01 13.60
CA ASP A 66 23.07 -23.11 13.18
C ASP A 66 24.21 -22.57 12.30
N TRP A 67 23.89 -21.75 11.29
CA TRP A 67 24.90 -21.08 10.46
C TRP A 67 25.78 -20.12 11.27
N ILE A 68 25.16 -19.28 12.11
CA ILE A 68 25.88 -18.27 12.91
C ILE A 68 26.87 -18.95 13.87
N ASN A 69 26.48 -20.07 14.48
CA ASN A 69 27.33 -20.87 15.36
C ASN A 69 28.37 -21.67 14.56
N TYR A 70 28.03 -22.12 13.36
CA TYR A 70 28.94 -22.86 12.48
C TYR A 70 30.12 -22.01 12.03
N ILE A 71 29.86 -20.76 11.64
CA ILE A 71 30.91 -19.80 11.25
C ILE A 71 31.55 -19.10 12.45
N ALA A 72 31.06 -19.36 13.67
CA ALA A 72 31.59 -18.72 14.85
C ALA A 72 33.04 -19.16 15.05
N PRO A 73 33.98 -18.21 15.11
CA PRO A 73 35.39 -18.53 15.28
C PRO A 73 35.64 -19.32 16.57
N SER A 74 36.29 -20.49 16.47
CA SER A 74 36.94 -21.17 17.61
C SER A 74 38.36 -20.61 17.80
N PHE A 75 38.52 -19.29 17.86
CA PHE A 75 39.85 -18.67 17.86
C PHE A 75 40.27 -18.23 19.25
N ALA A 76 40.81 -19.17 20.01
CA ALA A 76 41.66 -18.84 21.14
C ALA A 76 43.06 -18.35 20.68
N ASP A 77 43.49 -18.68 19.44
CA ASP A 77 44.90 -18.59 19.02
C ASP A 77 45.19 -17.74 17.76
N GLN A 78 44.21 -17.04 17.19
CA GLN A 78 44.43 -16.18 16.00
C GLN A 78 44.67 -14.71 16.40
N PRO A 79 45.66 -14.01 15.79
CA PRO A 79 45.82 -12.58 15.98
C PRO A 79 44.62 -11.82 15.42
N TYR A 80 44.38 -10.69 16.05
CA TYR A 80 43.39 -9.71 15.62
C TYR A 80 43.69 -9.23 14.19
N ASP A 81 42.74 -9.46 13.28
CA ASP A 81 42.82 -9.06 11.87
C ASP A 81 41.42 -8.66 11.35
N PRO A 82 41.02 -7.37 11.49
CA PRO A 82 39.66 -6.92 11.16
C PRO A 82 39.21 -7.17 9.70
N PRO A 83 40.10 -7.07 8.69
CA PRO A 83 39.77 -7.43 7.31
C PRO A 83 39.38 -8.90 7.09
N ASN A 84 39.77 -9.80 8.00
CA ASN A 84 39.51 -11.23 7.86
C ASN A 84 38.05 -11.56 8.16
N PHE A 85 37.37 -12.19 7.21
CA PHE A 85 35.96 -12.54 7.26
C PHE A 85 35.56 -13.23 8.56
N VAL A 86 36.38 -14.15 9.05
CA VAL A 86 36.01 -15.00 10.18
C VAL A 86 35.88 -14.18 11.49
N TRP A 87 36.50 -13.00 11.59
CA TRP A 87 36.38 -12.13 12.76
C TRP A 87 35.04 -11.41 12.89
N THR A 88 34.42 -11.08 11.76
CA THR A 88 33.23 -10.21 11.68
C THR A 88 31.99 -10.92 11.16
N SER A 89 32.15 -12.08 10.49
CA SER A 89 31.08 -12.83 9.84
C SER A 89 29.91 -13.14 10.78
N THR A 90 30.16 -13.63 12.00
CA THR A 90 29.11 -13.92 12.99
C THR A 90 28.21 -12.69 13.23
N ASN A 91 28.79 -11.50 13.36
CA ASN A 91 28.03 -10.27 13.59
C ASN A 91 27.27 -9.80 12.35
N ILE A 92 27.84 -10.00 11.16
CA ILE A 92 27.20 -9.69 9.89
C ILE A 92 25.94 -10.56 9.71
N PHE A 93 26.04 -11.88 9.93
CA PHE A 93 24.89 -12.78 9.79
C PHE A 93 23.87 -12.65 10.92
N GLN A 94 24.31 -12.31 12.15
CA GLN A 94 23.39 -11.91 13.21
C GLN A 94 22.59 -10.66 12.85
N ALA A 95 23.24 -9.64 12.27
CA ALA A 95 22.56 -8.44 11.82
C ALA A 95 21.61 -8.71 10.65
N LEU A 96 21.98 -9.60 9.72
CA LEU A 96 21.10 -10.04 8.63
C LEU A 96 19.85 -10.77 9.16
N SER A 97 20.04 -11.70 10.10
CA SER A 97 18.93 -12.36 10.81
C SER A 97 18.03 -11.34 11.52
N ALA A 98 18.64 -10.39 12.24
CA ALA A 98 17.90 -9.34 12.93
C ALA A 98 17.09 -8.47 11.94
N PHE A 99 17.61 -8.16 10.76
CA PHE A 99 16.83 -7.46 9.74
C PHE A 99 15.59 -8.24 9.31
N CYS A 100 15.73 -9.53 9.03
CA CYS A 100 14.59 -10.39 8.67
C CYS A 100 13.53 -10.46 9.80
N GLU A 101 13.95 -10.55 11.06
CA GLU A 101 13.03 -10.54 12.20
C GLU A 101 12.35 -9.17 12.38
N LEU A 102 13.14 -8.10 12.36
CA LEU A 102 12.66 -6.75 12.63
C LEU A 102 11.74 -6.23 11.54
N THR A 103 11.98 -6.54 10.27
CA THR A 103 11.05 -6.17 9.19
C THR A 103 9.73 -6.91 9.33
N ASN A 104 9.75 -8.22 9.63
CA ASN A 104 8.54 -9.01 9.93
C ASN A 104 7.75 -8.42 11.10
N LYS A 105 8.42 -8.16 12.23
CA LYS A 105 7.79 -7.55 13.40
C LYS A 105 7.21 -6.18 13.10
N THR A 106 7.91 -5.38 12.29
CA THR A 106 7.46 -4.04 11.88
C THR A 106 6.22 -4.13 11.00
N ILE A 107 6.24 -4.96 9.96
CA ILE A 107 5.10 -5.15 9.05
C ILE A 107 3.91 -5.69 9.82
N SER A 108 4.09 -6.75 10.63
CA SER A 108 3.02 -7.36 11.41
C SER A 108 2.35 -6.38 12.38
N LYS A 109 3.14 -5.59 13.12
CA LYS A 109 2.60 -4.54 14.00
C LYS A 109 1.87 -3.45 13.24
N SER A 110 2.47 -2.94 12.15
CA SER A 110 1.84 -1.91 11.33
C SER A 110 0.56 -2.41 10.68
N LEU A 111 0.52 -3.68 10.24
CA LEU A 111 -0.64 -4.30 9.64
C LEU A 111 -1.79 -4.47 10.65
N ASN A 112 -1.49 -4.89 11.89
CA ASN A 112 -2.48 -4.95 12.96
C ASN A 112 -3.12 -3.58 13.23
N ARG A 113 -2.32 -2.51 13.25
CA ARG A 113 -2.83 -1.14 13.36
C ARG A 113 -3.63 -0.74 12.13
N PHE A 114 -3.15 -1.04 10.94
CA PHE A 114 -3.84 -0.73 9.69
C PHE A 114 -5.21 -1.40 9.61
N TYR A 115 -5.32 -2.65 10.04
CA TYR A 115 -6.60 -3.38 10.09
C TYR A 115 -7.60 -2.84 11.12
N SER A 116 -7.14 -2.10 12.13
CA SER A 116 -8.00 -1.40 13.09
C SER A 116 -8.53 -0.06 12.56
N ASN A 117 -8.01 0.43 11.42
CA ASN A 117 -8.56 1.61 10.77
C ASN A 117 -9.91 1.29 10.12
N GLN A 118 -10.71 2.34 9.92
CA GLN A 118 -12.08 2.22 9.43
C GLN A 118 -12.24 2.91 8.08
N TYR A 119 -13.03 2.29 7.21
CA TYR A 119 -13.52 2.87 5.98
C TYR A 119 -14.84 3.58 6.26
N ILE A 120 -14.89 4.88 6.01
CA ILE A 120 -16.02 5.73 6.37
C ILE A 120 -16.81 6.07 5.11
N SER A 121 -18.07 5.64 5.05
CA SER A 121 -19.00 6.07 4.00
C SER A 121 -20.45 5.95 4.45
N ALA A 122 -21.23 7.01 4.23
CA ALA A 122 -22.66 7.02 4.53
C ALA A 122 -23.51 6.28 3.48
N MET A 123 -22.94 6.02 2.32
CA MET A 123 -23.59 5.37 1.18
C MET A 123 -22.72 4.19 0.71
N ILE A 124 -23.30 3.21 0.03
CA ILE A 124 -22.49 2.21 -0.67
C ILE A 124 -21.62 2.93 -1.68
N THR A 125 -20.31 2.78 -1.51
CA THR A 125 -19.34 3.35 -2.42
C THR A 125 -19.25 2.50 -3.68
N PRO A 126 -19.37 3.09 -4.87
CA PRO A 126 -19.20 2.38 -6.14
C PRO A 126 -17.90 1.56 -6.18
N VAL A 127 -17.95 0.34 -6.73
CA VAL A 127 -16.81 -0.61 -6.72
C VAL A 127 -15.49 0.00 -7.19
N HIS A 128 -15.50 0.75 -8.30
CA HIS A 128 -14.30 1.37 -8.85
C HIS A 128 -13.72 2.48 -7.94
N ILE A 129 -14.59 3.23 -7.26
CA ILE A 129 -14.17 4.28 -6.31
C ILE A 129 -13.60 3.60 -5.06
N PHE A 130 -14.29 2.57 -4.56
CA PHE A 130 -13.85 1.79 -3.42
C PHE A 130 -12.46 1.18 -3.68
N GLU A 131 -12.27 0.47 -4.80
CA GLU A 131 -11.00 -0.14 -5.17
C GLU A 131 -9.87 0.90 -5.28
N SER A 132 -10.12 2.03 -5.93
CA SER A 132 -9.13 3.12 -6.05
C SER A 132 -8.74 3.70 -4.68
N GLN A 133 -9.72 3.94 -3.80
CA GLN A 133 -9.46 4.43 -2.46
C GLN A 133 -8.68 3.42 -1.62
N ILE A 134 -9.05 2.14 -1.66
CA ILE A 134 -8.35 1.08 -0.93
C ILE A 134 -6.93 0.89 -1.45
N GLN A 135 -6.72 0.96 -2.77
CA GLN A 135 -5.38 0.91 -3.35
C GLN A 135 -4.50 2.06 -2.84
N SER A 136 -5.02 3.29 -2.84
CA SER A 136 -4.30 4.45 -2.31
C SER A 136 -3.96 4.28 -0.82
N MET A 137 -4.90 3.76 -0.02
CA MET A 137 -4.67 3.46 1.41
C MET A 137 -3.59 2.38 1.61
N LEU A 138 -3.58 1.34 0.79
CA LEU A 138 -2.57 0.26 0.83
C LEU A 138 -1.18 0.76 0.44
N GLU A 139 -1.09 1.59 -0.59
CA GLU A 139 0.17 2.23 -1.00
C GLU A 139 0.72 3.11 0.11
N GLN A 140 -0.13 3.93 0.73
CA GLN A 140 0.25 4.78 1.85
C GLN A 140 0.68 3.95 3.08
N PHE A 141 0.01 2.83 3.35
CA PHE A 141 0.39 1.89 4.41
C PHE A 141 1.81 1.34 4.19
N ILE A 142 2.11 0.84 2.98
CA ILE A 142 3.42 0.27 2.67
C ILE A 142 4.51 1.35 2.72
N TYR A 143 4.22 2.52 2.13
CA TYR A 143 5.15 3.66 2.12
C TYR A 143 5.48 4.14 3.53
N SER A 144 4.46 4.39 4.36
CA SER A 144 4.65 4.85 5.74
C SER A 144 5.35 3.83 6.63
N THR A 145 5.00 2.54 6.49
CA THR A 145 5.66 1.44 7.23
C THR A 145 7.15 1.36 6.86
N THR A 146 7.47 1.45 5.57
CA THR A 146 8.84 1.42 5.08
C THR A 146 9.64 2.62 5.60
N ASN A 147 9.10 3.83 5.45
CA ASN A 147 9.78 5.04 5.91
C ASN A 147 10.00 5.07 7.42
N HIS A 148 9.04 4.59 8.21
CA HIS A 148 9.21 4.54 9.65
C HIS A 148 10.34 3.59 10.07
N PHE A 149 10.44 2.43 9.41
CA PHE A 149 11.54 1.49 9.62
C PHE A 149 12.88 2.12 9.24
N LEU A 150 12.98 2.71 8.05
CA LEU A 150 14.21 3.33 7.56
C LEU A 150 14.65 4.54 8.38
N LEU A 151 13.70 5.35 8.87
CA LEU A 151 14.00 6.44 9.78
C LEU A 151 14.59 5.93 11.11
N SER A 152 14.07 4.82 11.63
CA SER A 152 14.59 4.19 12.84
C SER A 152 16.01 3.67 12.62
N LEU A 153 16.26 2.99 11.49
CA LEU A 153 17.58 2.53 11.09
C LEU A 153 18.56 3.70 10.93
N GLN A 154 18.15 4.76 10.24
CA GLN A 154 18.96 5.96 10.05
C GLN A 154 19.31 6.62 11.38
N THR A 155 18.36 6.71 12.31
CA THR A 155 18.57 7.24 13.66
C THR A 155 19.64 6.42 14.40
N ILE A 156 19.61 5.09 14.30
CA ILE A 156 20.62 4.21 14.90
C ILE A 156 22.00 4.50 14.31
N ARG A 157 22.11 4.59 12.98
CA ARG A 157 23.38 4.86 12.28
C ARG A 157 23.97 6.21 12.67
N ASP A 158 23.15 7.25 12.63
CA ASP A 158 23.57 8.62 12.95
C ASP A 158 23.98 8.74 14.42
N THR A 159 23.21 8.14 15.33
CA THR A 159 23.53 8.13 16.77
C THR A 159 24.81 7.35 17.05
N THR A 160 25.04 6.24 16.34
CA THR A 160 26.26 5.43 16.49
C THR A 160 27.50 6.23 16.12
N GLN A 161 27.48 6.91 14.97
CA GLN A 161 28.60 7.74 14.52
C GLN A 161 28.77 8.99 15.39
N ALA A 162 27.69 9.73 15.68
CA ALA A 162 27.75 10.99 16.41
C ALA A 162 28.26 10.82 17.84
N ASN A 163 28.04 9.65 18.46
CA ASN A 163 28.55 9.33 19.79
C ASN A 163 29.88 8.56 19.75
N ALA A 164 30.49 8.38 18.57
CA ALA A 164 31.73 7.63 18.39
C ALA A 164 31.72 6.27 19.12
N LEU A 165 30.61 5.53 19.01
CA LEU A 165 30.47 4.26 19.74
C LEU A 165 31.52 3.26 19.28
N LEU A 166 32.14 2.56 20.24
CA LEU A 166 33.16 1.57 19.95
C LEU A 166 32.53 0.25 19.53
N SER A 167 33.00 -0.31 18.40
CA SER A 167 32.64 -1.66 17.99
C SER A 167 33.21 -2.66 19.01
N ALA A 168 32.39 -3.60 19.48
CA ALA A 168 32.85 -4.66 20.38
C ALA A 168 33.90 -5.57 19.73
N LYS A 169 33.94 -5.62 18.39
CA LYS A 169 34.97 -6.31 17.61
C LYS A 169 36.15 -5.41 17.25
N GLN A 170 36.21 -4.20 17.82
CA GLN A 170 37.23 -3.17 17.57
C GLN A 170 37.38 -2.78 16.09
N THR A 171 36.40 -3.11 15.25
CA THR A 171 36.45 -2.86 13.81
C THR A 171 36.50 -1.39 13.41
N ASN A 172 36.24 -0.44 14.32
CA ASN A 172 36.37 0.99 14.07
C ASN A 172 37.53 1.68 14.80
N ILE A 173 38.24 0.96 15.68
CA ILE A 173 39.29 1.54 16.53
C ILE A 173 40.45 0.56 16.79
N LEU A 174 41.65 1.10 16.97
CA LEU A 174 42.79 0.38 17.52
C LEU A 174 43.00 0.81 18.97
N VAL A 175 43.12 -0.17 19.87
CA VAL A 175 43.44 0.07 21.28
C VAL A 175 44.89 -0.31 21.52
N TYR A 176 45.70 0.69 21.89
CA TYR A 176 47.09 0.52 22.28
C TYR A 176 47.23 0.63 23.79
N PHE A 177 47.92 -0.30 24.41
CA PHE A 177 48.26 -0.21 25.83
C PHE A 177 49.70 0.32 25.98
N LEU A 178 49.83 1.45 26.68
CA LEU A 178 51.10 2.01 27.11
C LEU A 178 51.36 1.58 28.56
N TYR A 179 52.63 1.27 28.86
CA TYR A 179 53.15 0.93 30.20
C TYR A 179 52.37 -0.16 30.95
N GLU A 180 52.79 -1.43 30.81
CA GLU A 180 52.26 -2.58 31.58
C GLU A 180 50.72 -2.57 31.77
N ASN A 181 49.98 -2.25 30.71
CA ASN A 181 48.50 -2.20 30.67
C ASN A 181 47.81 -1.12 31.54
N THR A 182 48.51 -0.06 31.96
CA THR A 182 47.89 1.00 32.80
C THR A 182 47.24 2.15 32.02
N ILE A 183 47.67 2.43 30.79
CA ILE A 183 47.09 3.50 29.96
C ILE A 183 46.69 2.96 28.59
N ALA A 184 45.41 3.09 28.22
CA ALA A 184 44.93 2.75 26.89
C ALA A 184 44.81 4.01 26.02
N THR A 185 45.43 4.01 24.85
CA THR A 185 45.23 5.01 23.80
C THR A 185 44.38 4.41 22.69
N VAL A 186 43.41 5.18 22.18
CA VAL A 186 42.51 4.74 21.12
C VAL A 186 42.75 5.58 19.89
N ALA A 187 42.94 4.94 18.73
CA ALA A 187 43.00 5.59 17.44
C ALA A 187 41.91 5.02 16.51
N PRO A 188 41.36 5.80 15.57
CA PRO A 188 40.45 5.25 14.57
C PRO A 188 41.16 4.24 13.67
N LEU A 189 40.43 3.22 13.22
CA LEU A 189 40.90 2.29 12.19
C LEU A 189 40.72 2.90 10.80
N TYR A 190 41.58 2.49 9.87
CA TYR A 190 41.51 2.86 8.45
C TYR A 190 41.15 1.62 7.64
N TYR A 191 40.21 1.78 6.71
CA TYR A 191 39.92 0.81 5.66
C TYR A 191 40.24 1.47 4.33
N ASP A 192 41.32 1.02 3.68
CA ASP A 192 41.99 1.76 2.60
C ASP A 192 42.26 3.22 3.02
N ASP A 193 41.87 4.20 2.18
CA ASP A 193 42.03 5.63 2.46
C ASP A 193 40.87 6.22 3.29
N CYS A 194 40.03 5.40 3.91
CA CYS A 194 38.84 5.83 4.66
C CYS A 194 39.00 5.65 6.17
N ASP A 195 38.88 6.75 6.91
CA ASP A 195 39.06 6.85 8.36
C ASP A 195 37.72 6.70 9.11
N CYS A 196 37.66 5.70 10.00
CA CYS A 196 36.47 5.40 10.80
C CYS A 196 36.05 6.52 11.78
N GLY A 197 36.99 7.38 12.18
CA GLY A 197 36.70 8.56 13.00
C GLY A 197 35.87 9.61 12.25
N TYR A 198 36.01 9.68 10.92
CA TYR A 198 35.26 10.62 10.09
C TYR A 198 34.03 10.00 9.44
N SER A 199 34.06 8.70 9.09
CA SER A 199 32.97 8.05 8.39
C SER A 199 32.70 6.64 8.93
N ALA A 200 31.45 6.39 9.36
CA ALA A 200 30.98 5.05 9.71
C ALA A 200 30.98 4.08 8.50
N LYS A 201 30.95 4.63 7.28
CA LYS A 201 30.69 3.88 6.05
C LYS A 201 31.94 3.27 5.43
N CYS A 202 33.12 3.47 6.00
CA CYS A 202 34.35 2.89 5.45
C CYS A 202 34.25 1.37 5.44
N ILE A 203 34.57 0.79 4.28
CA ILE A 203 34.52 -0.64 4.03
C ILE A 203 35.68 -1.05 3.13
N VAL A 204 36.12 -2.30 3.25
CA VAL A 204 36.99 -2.99 2.31
C VAL A 204 36.39 -4.36 1.99
N GLN A 205 36.79 -4.91 0.85
CA GLN A 205 36.45 -6.28 0.45
C GLN A 205 36.83 -7.26 1.57
N SER A 206 35.96 -8.23 1.86
CA SER A 206 36.24 -9.26 2.85
C SER A 206 37.05 -10.40 2.25
N PHE A 207 38.04 -10.87 3.01
CA PHE A 207 38.94 -11.95 2.60
C PHE A 207 39.06 -13.03 3.68
N ILE A 208 39.42 -14.23 3.25
CA ILE A 208 40.03 -15.25 4.09
C ILE A 208 41.55 -15.12 3.97
N TYR A 209 42.24 -15.01 5.10
CA TYR A 209 43.69 -14.94 5.16
C TYR A 209 44.28 -16.25 5.69
N SER A 210 45.50 -16.56 5.24
CA SER A 210 46.31 -17.62 5.84
C SER A 210 46.89 -17.15 7.17
N TYR A 211 46.96 -18.05 8.14
CA TYR A 211 47.69 -17.82 9.38
C TYR A 211 48.96 -18.66 9.42
N PRO A 212 50.13 -18.11 9.84
CA PRO A 212 50.39 -16.76 10.33
C PRO A 212 50.83 -15.73 9.28
N ASN A 213 50.94 -16.13 8.01
CA ASN A 213 51.59 -15.30 6.99
C ASN A 213 50.71 -14.17 6.43
N LEU A 214 49.43 -14.09 6.82
CA LEU A 214 48.45 -13.10 6.38
C LEU A 214 48.37 -12.96 4.86
N THR A 215 48.51 -14.07 4.13
CA THR A 215 48.33 -14.08 2.67
C THR A 215 46.85 -14.22 2.34
N GLU A 216 46.34 -13.40 1.43
CA GLU A 216 44.98 -13.53 0.91
C GLU A 216 44.79 -14.91 0.24
N LEU A 217 43.87 -15.72 0.78
CA LEU A 217 43.53 -17.04 0.25
C LEU A 217 42.30 -16.98 -0.63
N PHE A 218 41.32 -16.18 -0.24
CA PHE A 218 40.05 -16.09 -0.94
C PHE A 218 39.38 -14.75 -0.68
N SER A 219 39.02 -14.05 -1.75
CA SER A 219 38.15 -12.87 -1.69
C SER A 219 36.71 -13.33 -1.80
N ILE A 220 35.83 -12.92 -0.87
CA ILE A 220 34.45 -13.38 -0.82
C ILE A 220 33.56 -12.41 -1.62
N PRO A 221 33.14 -12.75 -2.86
CA PRO A 221 32.44 -11.81 -3.74
C PRO A 221 31.23 -11.18 -3.07
N GLY A 222 31.19 -9.85 -3.09
CA GLY A 222 30.08 -9.07 -2.56
C GLY A 222 30.03 -8.95 -1.04
N GLN A 223 30.99 -9.50 -0.29
CA GLN A 223 31.05 -9.33 1.16
C GLN A 223 32.09 -8.28 1.55
N TYR A 224 31.69 -7.39 2.46
CA TYR A 224 32.54 -6.32 2.96
C TYR A 224 32.68 -6.39 4.48
N VAL A 225 33.80 -5.86 4.96
CA VAL A 225 34.09 -5.55 6.37
C VAL A 225 34.43 -4.08 6.46
N GLY A 226 34.33 -3.48 7.64
CA GLY A 226 34.41 -2.03 7.77
C GLY A 226 34.21 -1.57 9.20
N CYS A 227 34.10 -0.25 9.39
CA CYS A 227 34.05 0.35 10.73
C CYS A 227 32.99 -0.28 11.63
N PHE A 228 31.79 -0.45 11.08
CA PHE A 228 30.66 -1.05 11.78
C PHE A 228 30.09 -2.22 10.98
N PRO A 229 29.86 -3.40 11.60
CA PRO A 229 29.27 -4.55 10.93
C PRO A 229 27.93 -4.23 10.24
N LEU A 230 27.14 -3.30 10.81
CA LEU A 230 25.90 -2.82 10.21
C LEU A 230 26.14 -2.12 8.86
N GLU A 231 27.12 -1.22 8.78
CA GLU A 231 27.44 -0.48 7.55
C GLU A 231 28.05 -1.39 6.49
N SER A 232 28.90 -2.32 6.92
CA SER A 232 29.49 -3.34 6.05
C SER A 232 28.44 -4.28 5.48
N LEU A 233 27.50 -4.76 6.31
CA LEU A 233 26.40 -5.60 5.87
C LEU A 233 25.52 -4.87 4.85
N LEU A 234 25.11 -3.63 5.14
CA LEU A 234 24.24 -2.85 4.27
C LEU A 234 24.86 -2.62 2.87
N GLN A 235 26.18 -2.47 2.80
CA GLN A 235 26.91 -2.31 1.54
C GLN A 235 27.26 -3.64 0.86
N SER A 236 27.18 -4.76 1.58
CA SER A 236 27.39 -6.10 1.03
C SER A 236 26.23 -6.56 0.16
N THR A 237 26.49 -7.53 -0.71
CA THR A 237 25.54 -8.26 -1.55
C THR A 237 25.55 -9.73 -1.17
N LEU A 238 24.60 -10.51 -1.68
CA LEU A 238 24.53 -11.96 -1.45
C LEU A 238 25.18 -12.77 -2.58
N GLU A 239 26.00 -12.16 -3.43
CA GLU A 239 26.50 -12.76 -4.67
C GLU A 239 27.19 -14.12 -4.45
N CYS A 240 28.12 -14.21 -3.49
CA CYS A 240 28.75 -15.48 -3.15
C CYS A 240 27.71 -16.53 -2.70
N PHE A 241 26.69 -16.12 -1.95
CA PHE A 241 25.68 -17.02 -1.38
C PHE A 241 24.66 -17.51 -2.40
N TYR A 242 24.62 -16.94 -3.61
CA TYR A 242 23.87 -17.47 -4.75
C TYR A 242 24.68 -18.44 -5.62
N ASN A 243 25.98 -18.62 -5.35
CA ASN A 243 26.86 -19.46 -6.12
C ASN A 243 27.39 -20.62 -5.27
N GLN A 244 26.94 -21.84 -5.56
CA GLN A 244 27.34 -23.03 -4.79
C GLN A 244 28.86 -23.22 -4.77
N THR A 245 29.56 -22.98 -5.88
CA THR A 245 31.03 -23.07 -5.91
C THR A 245 31.68 -22.07 -4.94
N CYS A 246 31.12 -20.86 -4.83
CA CYS A 246 31.63 -19.86 -3.89
C CYS A 246 31.39 -20.28 -2.44
N VAL A 247 30.17 -20.77 -2.15
CA VAL A 247 29.80 -21.31 -0.85
C VAL A 247 30.70 -22.49 -0.46
N ASP A 248 30.99 -23.40 -1.40
CA ASP A 248 31.84 -24.56 -1.17
C ASP A 248 33.30 -24.16 -0.86
N ILE A 249 33.84 -23.17 -1.59
CA ILE A 249 35.17 -22.62 -1.32
C ILE A 249 35.20 -21.97 0.07
N LEU A 250 34.22 -21.10 0.38
CA LEU A 250 34.11 -20.48 1.69
C LEU A 250 34.02 -21.53 2.80
N HIS A 251 33.16 -22.53 2.60
CA HIS A 251 32.96 -23.64 3.52
C HIS A 251 34.26 -24.40 3.79
N SER A 252 35.11 -24.63 2.78
CA SER A 252 36.40 -25.32 2.94
C SER A 252 37.37 -24.66 3.91
N TYR A 253 37.26 -23.34 4.12
CA TYR A 253 38.08 -22.58 5.07
C TYR A 253 37.47 -22.49 6.48
N LEU A 254 36.19 -22.85 6.63
CA LEU A 254 35.44 -22.74 7.88
C LEU A 254 35.31 -24.10 8.62
N VAL A 255 35.72 -25.22 8.00
CA VAL A 255 35.62 -26.56 8.62
C VAL A 255 36.61 -26.70 9.77
N PHE A 256 36.16 -26.36 10.99
CA PHE A 256 36.96 -26.58 12.19
C PHE A 256 36.54 -27.82 12.97
N ASN A 257 35.23 -28.17 13.06
CA ASN A 257 34.79 -29.30 13.91
C ASN A 257 33.44 -29.98 13.55
N SER A 258 32.68 -29.52 12.55
CA SER A 258 31.38 -30.13 12.18
C SER A 258 31.11 -30.07 10.68
N SER A 259 30.35 -31.03 10.15
CA SER A 259 29.83 -30.99 8.78
C SER A 259 28.44 -30.37 8.78
N MET A 260 28.30 -29.12 8.33
CA MET A 260 27.00 -28.52 8.03
C MET A 260 26.75 -28.66 6.53
N ASN A 261 25.55 -29.08 6.12
CA ASN A 261 25.18 -29.06 4.71
C ASN A 261 24.78 -27.62 4.33
N VAL A 262 25.66 -26.90 3.66
CA VAL A 262 25.46 -25.48 3.29
C VAL A 262 25.13 -25.40 1.80
N THR A 263 23.90 -25.01 1.50
CA THR A 263 23.43 -24.83 0.11
C THR A 263 23.32 -23.35 -0.24
N ALA A 264 23.73 -23.00 -1.45
CA ALA A 264 23.51 -21.68 -2.01
C ALA A 264 22.00 -21.35 -2.10
N LEU A 265 21.71 -20.05 -2.07
CA LEU A 265 20.42 -19.48 -2.44
C LEU A 265 20.11 -19.80 -3.90
N ASP A 266 18.82 -19.95 -4.20
CA ASP A 266 18.36 -20.34 -5.53
C ASP A 266 18.13 -19.10 -6.41
N ALA A 267 19.07 -18.85 -7.31
CA ALA A 267 18.98 -17.75 -8.27
C ALA A 267 17.90 -17.95 -9.35
N SER A 268 17.30 -19.15 -9.46
CA SER A 268 16.20 -19.43 -10.39
C SER A 268 14.83 -19.03 -9.85
N LEU A 269 14.72 -18.79 -8.53
CA LEU A 269 13.48 -18.29 -7.92
C LEU A 269 13.20 -16.85 -8.40
N PRO A 270 11.94 -16.52 -8.72
CA PRO A 270 11.58 -15.15 -9.05
C PRO A 270 11.91 -14.20 -7.89
N SER A 271 12.76 -13.22 -8.17
CA SER A 271 13.07 -12.13 -7.23
C SER A 271 12.94 -10.80 -7.94
N ARG A 272 12.51 -9.77 -7.21
CA ARG A 272 12.53 -8.38 -7.67
C ARG A 272 13.92 -7.74 -7.55
N PHE A 273 14.86 -8.40 -6.89
CA PHE A 273 16.22 -7.93 -6.65
C PHE A 273 17.19 -8.71 -7.54
N PHE A 274 18.29 -8.06 -7.91
CA PHE A 274 19.37 -8.73 -8.61
C PHE A 274 20.27 -9.47 -7.61
N VAL A 275 21.02 -10.47 -8.07
CA VAL A 275 21.98 -11.20 -7.24
C VAL A 275 23.04 -10.28 -6.62
N ASN A 276 23.42 -9.23 -7.34
CA ASN A 276 24.36 -8.20 -6.89
C ASN A 276 23.68 -6.99 -6.22
N SER A 277 22.37 -7.05 -5.92
CA SER A 277 21.73 -6.04 -5.09
C SER A 277 22.32 -6.06 -3.69
N THR A 278 22.57 -4.87 -3.15
CA THR A 278 23.04 -4.67 -1.78
C THR A 278 21.96 -5.03 -0.77
N ILE A 279 22.37 -5.45 0.43
CA ILE A 279 21.43 -5.67 1.53
C ILE A 279 20.66 -4.38 1.85
N GLN A 280 21.27 -3.20 1.68
CA GLN A 280 20.55 -1.93 1.82
C GLN A 280 19.38 -1.82 0.83
N GLU A 281 19.52 -2.26 -0.42
CA GLU A 281 18.40 -2.26 -1.38
C GLU A 281 17.26 -3.19 -0.96
N LEU A 282 17.59 -4.36 -0.41
CA LEU A 282 16.58 -5.28 0.15
C LEU A 282 15.90 -4.64 1.38
N VAL A 283 16.68 -4.11 2.32
CA VAL A 283 16.19 -3.45 3.54
C VAL A 283 15.33 -2.22 3.22
N ASN A 284 15.68 -1.45 2.19
CA ASN A 284 14.90 -0.31 1.68
C ASN A 284 13.50 -0.71 1.19
N LYS A 285 13.27 -2.01 1.00
CA LYS A 285 11.98 -2.61 0.65
C LYS A 285 11.49 -3.60 1.72
N LEU A 286 11.96 -3.43 2.96
CA LEU A 286 11.64 -4.28 4.12
C LEU A 286 11.96 -5.76 3.92
N MET A 287 12.92 -6.09 3.04
CA MET A 287 13.24 -7.45 2.61
C MET A 287 12.07 -8.16 1.91
N VAL A 288 11.03 -7.44 1.44
CA VAL A 288 9.82 -8.02 0.85
C VAL A 288 9.94 -8.14 -0.68
N GLU A 289 9.70 -9.35 -1.19
CA GLU A 289 9.60 -9.66 -2.61
C GLU A 289 8.27 -9.18 -3.18
N GLN A 290 7.17 -9.61 -2.55
CA GLN A 290 5.83 -9.36 -3.07
C GLN A 290 4.84 -9.06 -1.94
N TRP A 291 3.94 -8.13 -2.22
CA TRP A 291 2.75 -7.85 -1.41
C TRP A 291 1.53 -8.42 -2.12
N ASN A 292 0.86 -9.40 -1.51
CA ASN A 292 -0.36 -10.02 -2.01
C ASN A 292 -1.55 -9.34 -1.35
N ARG A 293 -2.39 -8.68 -2.14
CA ARG A 293 -3.48 -7.84 -1.65
C ARG A 293 -4.78 -8.33 -2.26
N SER A 294 -5.79 -8.60 -1.43
CA SER A 294 -7.12 -8.95 -1.90
C SER A 294 -8.17 -8.11 -1.20
N THR A 295 -9.02 -7.47 -2.01
CA THR A 295 -10.20 -6.72 -1.56
C THR A 295 -11.45 -7.54 -1.82
N MET A 296 -12.35 -7.58 -0.84
CA MET A 296 -13.59 -8.34 -0.89
C MET A 296 -14.77 -7.37 -0.85
N TYR A 297 -15.13 -6.84 -2.01
CA TYR A 297 -16.17 -5.81 -2.12
C TYR A 297 -17.54 -6.28 -1.59
N GLU A 298 -17.91 -7.54 -1.82
CA GLU A 298 -19.13 -8.13 -1.26
C GLU A 298 -19.14 -8.10 0.28
N ARG A 299 -17.99 -8.35 0.93
CA ARG A 299 -17.88 -8.24 2.39
C ARG A 299 -18.05 -6.80 2.85
N TYR A 300 -17.52 -5.83 2.11
CA TYR A 300 -17.77 -4.40 2.37
C TYR A 300 -19.26 -4.07 2.23
N PHE A 301 -19.92 -4.50 1.15
CA PHE A 301 -21.35 -4.31 0.93
C PHE A 301 -22.18 -4.88 2.09
N ASN A 302 -21.91 -6.13 2.47
CA ASN A 302 -22.61 -6.82 3.56
C ASN A 302 -22.35 -6.13 4.92
N ALA A 303 -21.16 -5.58 5.13
CA ALA A 303 -20.83 -4.83 6.35
C ALA A 303 -21.49 -3.44 6.40
N CYS A 304 -21.69 -2.78 5.25
CA CYS A 304 -22.42 -1.52 5.14
C CYS A 304 -23.90 -1.68 5.51
N GLN A 305 -24.50 -2.84 5.23
CA GLN A 305 -25.91 -3.15 5.48
C GLN A 305 -26.84 -2.08 4.89
N PRO A 306 -27.03 -2.04 3.56
CA PRO A 306 -27.84 -1.02 2.93
C PRO A 306 -29.30 -1.05 3.41
N ILE A 307 -29.82 0.11 3.79
CA ILE A 307 -31.20 0.27 4.28
C ILE A 307 -32.17 0.11 3.10
N SER A 308 -31.90 0.85 2.03
CA SER A 308 -32.62 0.79 0.76
C SER A 308 -31.71 1.26 -0.36
N CYS A 309 -32.05 0.94 -1.60
CA CYS A 309 -31.44 1.51 -2.79
C CYS A 309 -32.50 2.26 -3.58
N THR A 310 -32.17 3.48 -4.00
CA THR A 310 -33.03 4.30 -4.84
C THR A 310 -32.31 4.71 -6.11
N TYR A 311 -33.05 4.71 -7.23
CA TYR A 311 -32.55 5.25 -8.48
C TYR A 311 -33.66 5.98 -9.23
N ASN A 312 -33.23 7.00 -9.98
CA ASN A 312 -34.09 7.84 -10.79
C ASN A 312 -33.93 7.49 -12.25
N TYR A 313 -35.04 7.38 -12.98
CA TYR A 313 -35.02 7.23 -14.44
C TYR A 313 -36.07 8.13 -15.08
N ALA A 314 -35.74 8.63 -16.27
CA ALA A 314 -36.65 9.47 -17.04
C ALA A 314 -37.59 8.59 -17.87
N THR A 315 -38.89 8.80 -17.71
CA THR A 315 -39.93 8.14 -18.52
C THR A 315 -40.89 9.18 -19.08
N ARG A 316 -41.71 8.78 -20.06
CA ARG A 316 -42.84 9.60 -20.53
C ARG A 316 -44.09 9.31 -19.71
N ASN A 317 -45.07 10.20 -19.83
CA ASN A 317 -46.39 10.03 -19.23
C ASN A 317 -47.07 8.75 -19.75
N ASP A 318 -47.79 8.08 -18.85
CA ASP A 318 -48.53 6.86 -19.16
C ASP A 318 -49.64 7.14 -20.19
N ILE A 319 -49.98 6.14 -21.01
CA ILE A 319 -51.07 6.21 -21.98
C ILE A 319 -52.38 6.57 -21.28
N ILE A 320 -52.61 6.07 -20.06
CA ILE A 320 -53.80 6.41 -19.26
C ILE A 320 -53.83 7.91 -18.97
N TYR A 321 -52.71 8.50 -18.57
CA TYR A 321 -52.60 9.94 -18.32
C TYR A 321 -52.84 10.76 -19.59
N ILE A 322 -52.35 10.29 -20.74
CA ILE A 322 -52.59 10.95 -22.03
C ILE A 322 -54.09 10.95 -22.37
N ILE A 323 -54.77 9.81 -22.19
CA ILE A 323 -56.20 9.66 -22.46
C ILE A 323 -57.03 10.52 -21.51
N THR A 324 -56.76 10.49 -20.21
CA THR A 324 -57.52 11.30 -19.23
C THR A 324 -57.32 12.79 -19.44
N THR A 325 -56.12 13.22 -19.83
CA THR A 325 -55.86 14.62 -20.19
C THR A 325 -56.64 15.05 -21.43
N LEU A 326 -56.72 14.20 -22.47
CA LEU A 326 -57.51 14.46 -23.68
C LEU A 326 -59.00 14.54 -23.37
N LEU A 327 -59.53 13.60 -22.59
CA LEU A 327 -60.93 13.59 -22.17
C LEU A 327 -61.27 14.83 -21.31
N GLY A 328 -60.38 15.23 -20.40
CA GLY A 328 -60.54 16.45 -19.60
C GLY A 328 -60.52 17.72 -20.45
N LEU A 329 -59.66 17.78 -21.48
CA LEU A 329 -59.61 18.89 -22.44
C LEU A 329 -60.89 18.99 -23.27
N ILE A 330 -61.37 17.87 -23.81
CA ILE A 330 -62.61 17.83 -24.60
C ILE A 330 -63.81 18.19 -23.71
N GLY A 331 -63.89 17.59 -22.52
CA GLY A 331 -64.95 17.88 -21.56
C GLY A 331 -64.97 19.35 -21.16
N GLY A 332 -63.83 19.90 -20.77
CA GLY A 332 -63.71 21.32 -20.42
C GLY A 332 -64.06 22.25 -21.58
N MET A 333 -63.63 21.92 -22.80
CA MET A 333 -63.96 22.71 -23.99
C MET A 333 -65.46 22.70 -24.28
N VAL A 334 -66.13 21.56 -24.17
CA VAL A 334 -67.59 21.46 -24.35
C VAL A 334 -68.34 22.29 -23.31
N THR A 335 -67.97 22.18 -22.03
CA THR A 335 -68.62 22.95 -20.95
C THR A 335 -68.42 24.45 -21.12
N VAL A 336 -67.22 24.89 -21.52
CA VAL A 336 -66.94 26.29 -21.82
C VAL A 336 -67.76 26.75 -23.02
N LEU A 337 -67.84 25.97 -24.11
CA LEU A 337 -68.69 26.32 -25.25
C LEU A 337 -70.17 26.45 -24.85
N GLU A 338 -70.71 25.52 -24.06
CA GLU A 338 -72.10 25.59 -23.59
C GLU A 338 -72.38 26.82 -22.73
N LEU A 339 -71.38 27.34 -22.01
CA LEU A 339 -71.52 28.57 -21.22
C LEU A 339 -71.40 29.84 -22.09
N PHE A 340 -70.42 29.87 -22.99
CA PHE A 340 -70.08 31.06 -23.78
C PHE A 340 -70.95 31.24 -25.02
N VAL A 341 -71.42 30.16 -25.66
CA VAL A 341 -72.28 30.24 -26.85
C VAL A 341 -73.59 31.00 -26.57
N PRO A 342 -74.33 30.74 -25.47
CA PRO A 342 -75.52 31.53 -25.13
C PRO A 342 -75.21 33.00 -24.85
N LEU A 343 -74.07 33.30 -24.21
CA LEU A 343 -73.62 34.67 -23.95
C LEU A 343 -73.32 35.42 -25.25
N LEU A 344 -72.59 34.79 -26.17
CA LEU A 344 -72.27 35.35 -27.48
C LEU A 344 -73.53 35.50 -28.35
N VAL A 345 -74.46 34.54 -28.32
CA VAL A 345 -75.75 34.64 -29.02
C VAL A 345 -76.61 35.77 -28.45
N LYS A 346 -76.65 35.96 -27.12
CA LYS A 346 -77.32 37.10 -26.49
C LYS A 346 -76.69 38.42 -26.91
N LEU A 347 -75.37 38.54 -26.88
CA LEU A 347 -74.65 39.74 -27.34
C LEU A 347 -74.89 40.04 -28.82
N ALA A 348 -74.89 39.03 -29.69
CA ALA A 348 -75.18 39.19 -31.12
C ALA A 348 -76.65 39.58 -31.37
N ARG A 349 -77.60 39.01 -30.62
CA ARG A 349 -79.02 39.43 -30.65
C ARG A 349 -79.20 40.85 -30.12
N TRP A 350 -78.44 41.25 -29.11
CA TRP A 350 -78.46 42.61 -28.57
C TRP A 350 -77.92 43.62 -29.59
N LYS A 351 -76.82 43.29 -30.28
CA LYS A 351 -76.26 44.10 -31.37
C LYS A 351 -77.18 44.19 -32.60
N LYS A 352 -77.97 43.15 -32.90
CA LYS A 352 -79.04 43.17 -33.93
C LYS A 352 -80.32 43.92 -33.50
N ARG A 353 -80.52 44.15 -32.20
CA ARG A 353 -81.69 44.86 -31.63
C ARG A 353 -81.40 46.32 -31.29
N ALA A 354 -80.19 46.82 -31.53
CA ALA A 354 -79.93 48.25 -31.55
C ALA A 354 -80.64 48.86 -32.78
N PRO A 355 -81.65 49.73 -32.62
CA PRO A 355 -82.34 50.34 -33.74
C PRO A 355 -81.42 51.34 -34.43
N THR A 356 -81.23 51.17 -35.74
CA THR A 356 -81.02 52.29 -36.64
C THR A 356 -82.36 53.02 -36.74
N GLU A 357 -82.55 54.11 -36.00
CA GLU A 357 -83.72 54.97 -36.14
C GLU A 357 -83.28 56.30 -36.76
N GLN A 358 -83.61 56.46 -38.05
CA GLN A 358 -83.53 57.72 -38.78
C GLN A 358 -84.93 58.05 -39.32
N THR A 359 -85.30 59.34 -39.18
CA THR A 359 -86.34 60.13 -39.89
C THR A 359 -87.82 59.88 -39.52
N GLY A 360 -88.71 60.86 -39.30
CA GLY A 360 -88.67 62.34 -39.34
C GLY A 360 -90.09 62.98 -39.32
N LYS A 361 -90.16 64.33 -39.23
CA LYS A 361 -91.32 65.28 -39.32
C LYS A 361 -92.16 65.51 -38.04
N MET A 362 -92.67 66.70 -37.67
CA MET A 362 -92.61 68.12 -38.11
C MET A 362 -93.31 69.01 -37.03
N LYS A 363 -92.85 70.26 -36.89
CA LYS A 363 -93.56 71.54 -36.54
C LYS A 363 -94.78 71.54 -35.59
N GLN A 364 -94.77 72.44 -34.58
CA GLN A 364 -95.60 73.67 -34.55
C GLN A 364 -95.32 74.56 -33.31
N LEU A 365 -95.32 75.88 -33.57
CA LEU A 365 -95.37 77.10 -32.73
C LEU A 365 -94.27 77.37 -31.70
#